data_AF-P0C166-F1
#
_entry.id   AF-P0C166-F1
#
_cell.length_a   1.000
_cell.length_b   1.000
_cell.length_c   1.000
_cell.angle_alpha   90.00
_cell.angle_beta   90.00
_cell.angle_gamma   90.00
#
_symmetry.space_group_name_H-M   'P 1'
#
loop_
_entity.id
_entity.type
_entity.pdbx_description
1 polymer ?
#
loop_
_entity_poly.entity_id
_entity_poly.type
_entity_poly.pdbx_seq_one_letter_code
_entity_poly.pdbx_strand_id
1 'polypeptide(L)' 'QKECTGPQHCTNFCRKNKCTHGKCMNRKCKCFNCK' A
#
# COMPACT_ATOMS: atom_id res chain seq x y z
N GLN A 1 6.67 -0.91 7.93
CA GLN A 1 5.59 -1.45 7.06
C GLN A 1 4.27 -1.12 7.73
N LYS A 2 3.34 -0.47 7.03
CA LYS A 2 2.05 -0.07 7.62
C LYS A 2 1.11 -1.28 7.64
N GLU A 3 0.48 -1.53 8.79
CA GLU A 3 -0.51 -2.59 8.90
C GLU A 3 -1.77 -2.22 8.10
N CYS A 4 -2.37 -3.22 7.47
CA CYS A 4 -3.56 -3.05 6.64
C CYS A 4 -4.63 -4.08 6.98
N THR A 5 -5.85 -3.57 7.10
CA THR A 5 -7.09 -4.35 7.23
C THR A 5 -7.76 -4.57 5.88
N GLY A 6 -7.28 -3.93 4.81
CA GLY A 6 -7.81 -4.06 3.45
C GLY A 6 -6.97 -3.36 2.38
N PRO A 7 -7.18 -3.66 1.09
CA PRO A 7 -6.36 -3.17 -0.02
C PRO A 7 -6.47 -1.66 -0.24
N GLN A 8 -7.65 -1.06 -0.04
CA GLN A 8 -7.88 0.37 -0.26
C GLN A 8 -7.01 1.27 0.64
N HIS A 9 -6.81 0.87 1.89
CA HIS A 9 -5.97 1.60 2.84
C HIS A 9 -4.51 1.60 2.38
N CYS A 10 -4.05 0.49 1.80
CA CYS A 10 -2.72 0.42 1.20
C CYS A 10 -2.59 1.27 -0.04
N THR A 11 -3.55 1.23 -0.95
CA THR A 11 -3.48 2.05 -2.17
C THR A 11 -3.32 3.52 -1.83
N ASN A 12 -4.09 4.06 -0.88
CA ASN A 12 -3.95 5.45 -0.43
C ASN A 12 -2.60 5.73 0.26
N PHE A 13 -2.14 4.83 1.14
CA PHE A 13 -0.83 4.98 1.79
C PHE A 13 0.32 4.97 0.78
N CYS A 14 0.27 4.03 -0.17
CA CYS A 14 1.24 3.88 -1.23
C CYS A 14 1.23 5.08 -2.18
N ARG A 15 0.05 5.58 -2.52
CA ARG A 15 -0.11 6.79 -3.35
C ARG A 15 0.50 8.03 -2.70
N LYS A 16 0.42 8.17 -1.37
CA LYS A 16 1.13 9.22 -0.63
C LYS A 16 2.66 9.08 -0.70
N ASN A 17 3.18 7.85 -0.79
CA ASN A 17 4.61 7.57 -0.99
C ASN A 17 5.02 7.52 -2.47
N LYS A 18 4.29 8.20 -3.37
CA LYS A 18 4.54 8.22 -4.83
C LYS A 18 4.50 6.84 -5.51
N CYS A 19 3.77 5.89 -4.95
CA CYS A 19 3.52 4.58 -5.55
C CYS A 19 2.11 4.50 -6.12
N THR A 20 1.94 3.97 -7.33
CA THR A 20 0.62 3.91 -7.97
C THR A 20 -0.22 2.71 -7.56
N HIS A 21 0.40 1.69 -6.97
CA HIS A 21 -0.29 0.49 -6.51
C HIS A 21 0.07 0.16 -5.05
N GLY A 22 -0.93 -0.28 -4.29
CA GLY A 22 -0.75 -0.85 -2.96
C GLY A 22 -1.56 -2.13 -2.83
N LYS A 23 -0.93 -3.22 -2.37
CA LYS A 23 -1.64 -4.44 -1.96
C LYS A 23 -1.44 -4.69 -0.47
N CYS A 24 -2.47 -5.21 0.15
CA CYS A 24 -2.38 -5.74 1.51
C CYS A 24 -2.00 -7.22 1.44
N MET A 25 -0.81 -7.58 1.92
CA MET A 25 -0.34 -8.97 2.01
C MET A 25 0.10 -9.26 3.44
N ASN A 26 -0.40 -10.34 4.05
CA ASN A 26 -0.11 -10.70 5.45
C ASN A 26 -0.33 -9.52 6.42
N ARG A 27 -1.48 -8.83 6.27
CA ARG A 27 -1.82 -7.60 7.01
C ARG A 27 -0.79 -6.47 6.88
N LYS A 28 0.09 -6.50 5.89
CA LYS A 28 1.08 -5.44 5.64
C LYS A 28 0.91 -4.84 4.25
N CYS A 29 0.94 -3.51 4.18
CA CYS A 29 0.96 -2.84 2.89
C CYS A 29 2.30 -3.07 2.18
N LYS A 30 2.22 -3.66 0.99
CA LYS A 30 3.26 -3.60 -0.02
C LYS A 30 2.86 -2.63 -1.12
N CYS A 31 3.71 -1.63 -1.33
CA CYS A 31 3.56 -0.68 -2.42
C CYS A 31 4.34 -1.15 -3.64
N PHE A 32 3.78 -0.92 -4.83
CA PHE A 32 4.36 -1.28 -6.11
C PHE A 32 4.33 -0.07 -7.03
N ASN A 33 5.21 -0.05 -8.03
CA ASN A 33 5.36 1.05 -8.99
C ASN A 33 5.56 2.40 -8.28
N CYS A 34 6.52 2.44 -7.35
CA CYS A 34 6.96 3.65 -6.66
C CYS A 34 7.96 4.43 -7.51
N LYS A 35 7.79 5.74 -7.62
CA LYS A 35 8.76 6.67 -8.22
C LYS A 35 9.48 7.48 -7.15
#